data_AF-R2QJQ8-F1
#
_entry.id   AF-R2QJQ8-F1
#
_cell.length_a   1.000
_cell.length_b   1.000
_cell.length_c   1.000
_cell.angle_alpha   90.00
_cell.angle_beta   90.00
_cell.angle_gamma   90.00
#
_symmetry.space_group_name_H-M   'P 1'
#
loop_
_entity.id
_entity.type
_entity.pdbx_description
1 polymer ?
#
loop_
_entity_poly.entity_id
_entity_poly.type
_entity_poly.pdbx_seq_one_letter_code
_entity_poly.pdbx_strand_id
1 'polypeptide(L)'
;MKFNKDYTGENYRDIALVLGIEEAREAACAAIDQLSKDVGTPATISELGVKAEDIPKISADFRDVCSPGNPRDATIELYQSLM
;
A
#
# COMPACT_ATOMS: atom_id res chain seq x y z
N MET A 1 -0.94 -1.14 1.79
CA MET A 1 -1.20 -1.53 3.21
C MET A 1 0.03 -2.09 3.91
N LYS A 2 0.75 -3.08 3.34
CA LYS A 2 1.92 -3.74 3.97
C LYS A 2 2.95 -2.79 4.58
N PHE A 3 3.23 -1.67 3.91
CA PHE A 3 4.12 -0.61 4.41
C PHE A 3 3.70 -0.03 5.77
N ASN A 4 2.41 0.18 6.00
CA ASN A 4 1.88 0.88 7.18
C ASN A 4 1.46 -0.07 8.31
N LYS A 5 1.44 -1.39 8.09
CA LYS A 5 0.77 -2.36 8.99
C LYS A 5 1.24 -2.29 10.45
N ASP A 6 2.48 -1.88 10.69
CA ASP A 6 3.05 -1.80 12.05
C ASP A 6 2.83 -0.45 12.73
N TYR A 7 2.27 0.53 12.02
CA TYR A 7 2.08 1.91 12.47
C TYR A 7 0.60 2.28 12.63
N THR A 8 -0.30 1.29 12.66
CA THR A 8 -1.75 1.50 12.58
C THR A 8 -2.50 1.10 13.85
N GLY A 9 -1.78 0.74 14.93
CA GLY A 9 -2.39 0.23 16.16
C GLY A 9 -3.27 -0.99 15.88
N GLU A 10 -4.55 -0.89 16.24
CA GLU A 10 -5.55 -1.94 16.03
C GLU A 10 -6.37 -1.77 14.74
N ASN A 11 -6.18 -0.70 13.95
CA ASN A 11 -7.05 -0.43 12.79
C ASN A 11 -7.05 -1.58 11.77
N TYR A 12 -5.95 -2.34 11.64
CA TYR A 12 -5.89 -3.49 10.72
C TYR A 12 -6.62 -4.72 11.27
N ARG A 13 -6.86 -4.80 12.58
CA ARG A 13 -7.79 -5.77 13.19
C ARG A 13 -9.22 -5.41 12.83
N ASP A 14 -9.58 -4.13 12.86
CA ASP A 14 -10.93 -3.68 12.46
C ASP A 14 -11.20 -3.98 10.98
N ILE A 15 -10.19 -3.76 10.11
CA ILE A 15 -10.25 -4.16 8.70
C ILE A 15 -10.42 -5.68 8.57
N ALA A 16 -9.65 -6.48 9.33
CA ALA A 16 -9.78 -7.94 9.31
C ALA A 16 -11.20 -8.37 9.74
N LEU A 17 -11.75 -7.76 10.79
CA LEU A 17 -13.08 -8.07 11.32
C LEU A 17 -14.18 -7.84 10.28
N VAL A 18 -14.17 -6.70 9.58
CA VAL A 18 -15.17 -6.41 8.54
C VAL A 18 -15.03 -7.30 7.30
N LEU A 19 -13.83 -7.83 7.06
CA LEU A 19 -13.56 -8.83 6.03
C LEU A 19 -13.85 -10.28 6.49
N GLY A 20 -14.23 -10.49 7.75
CA GLY A 20 -14.51 -11.82 8.30
C GLY A 20 -13.26 -12.67 8.58
N ILE A 21 -12.13 -12.03 8.93
CA ILE A 21 -10.82 -12.64 9.14
C ILE A 21 -10.42 -12.55 10.62
N GLU A 22 -9.98 -13.67 11.20
CA GLU A 22 -9.58 -13.73 12.62
C GLU A 22 -8.17 -13.18 12.89
N GLU A 23 -7.22 -13.40 11.97
CA GLU A 23 -5.84 -12.92 12.08
C GLU A 23 -5.70 -11.47 11.59
N ALA A 24 -5.07 -10.61 12.41
CA ALA A 24 -4.93 -9.20 12.09
C ALA A 24 -3.68 -8.91 11.23
N ARG A 25 -3.69 -7.76 10.56
CA ARG A 25 -2.58 -7.20 9.74
C ARG A 25 -2.20 -7.98 8.49
N GLU A 26 -1.56 -9.14 8.62
CA GLU A 26 -1.04 -9.89 7.47
C GLU A 26 -2.17 -10.49 6.66
N ALA A 27 -3.11 -11.16 7.32
CA ALA A 27 -4.27 -11.76 6.65
C ALA A 27 -5.19 -10.68 6.05
N ALA A 28 -5.32 -9.52 6.70
CA ALA A 28 -6.02 -8.36 6.12
C ALA A 28 -5.32 -7.85 4.84
N CYS A 29 -3.98 -7.74 4.82
CA CYS A 29 -3.26 -7.36 3.61
C CYS A 29 -3.42 -8.42 2.51
N ALA A 30 -3.32 -9.71 2.85
CA ALA A 30 -3.45 -10.80 1.90
C ALA A 30 -4.86 -10.89 1.31
N ALA A 31 -5.90 -10.64 2.11
CA ALA A 31 -7.28 -10.63 1.63
C ALA A 31 -7.55 -9.47 0.66
N ILE A 32 -6.98 -8.29 0.91
CA ILE A 32 -7.07 -7.17 -0.03
C ILE A 32 -6.30 -7.47 -1.33
N ASP A 33 -5.10 -8.05 -1.24
CA ASP A 33 -4.34 -8.49 -2.42
C ASP A 33 -5.13 -9.54 -3.23
N GLN A 34 -5.83 -10.46 -2.55
CA GLN A 34 -6.66 -11.47 -3.20
C GLN A 34 -7.88 -10.84 -3.86
N LEU A 35 -8.59 -9.94 -3.17
CA LEU A 35 -9.73 -9.21 -3.73
C LEU A 35 -9.35 -8.43 -4.99
N SER A 36 -8.20 -7.75 -5.00
CA SER A 36 -7.70 -7.06 -6.20
C SER A 36 -7.51 -7.99 -7.39
N LYS A 37 -7.03 -9.23 -7.17
CA LYS A 37 -6.89 -10.24 -8.22
C LYS A 37 -8.25 -10.74 -8.69
N ASP A 38 -9.17 -11.01 -7.77
CA ASP A 38 -10.49 -11.57 -8.07
C ASP A 38 -11.33 -10.62 -8.95
N VAL A 39 -11.15 -9.30 -8.79
CA VAL A 39 -11.79 -8.27 -9.63
C VAL A 39 -10.98 -7.87 -10.86
N GLY A 40 -9.82 -8.50 -11.10
CA GLY A 40 -8.99 -8.26 -12.30
C GLY A 40 -8.18 -6.97 -12.29
N THR A 41 -7.77 -6.48 -11.12
CA THR A 41 -6.87 -5.33 -11.02
C THR A 41 -5.46 -5.72 -11.46
N PRO A 42 -4.78 -4.94 -12.32
CA PRO A 42 -3.38 -5.15 -12.66
C PRO A 42 -2.49 -5.22 -11.42
N ALA A 43 -1.56 -6.18 -11.37
CA ALA A 43 -0.77 -6.44 -10.17
C ALA A 43 0.41 -5.46 -10.01
N THR A 44 0.85 -4.87 -11.12
CA THR A 44 2.00 -3.97 -11.16
C THR A 44 1.68 -2.70 -11.95
N ILE A 45 2.32 -1.60 -11.59
CA ILE A 45 2.19 -0.33 -12.32
C ILE A 45 2.79 -0.40 -13.75
N SER A 46 3.71 -1.35 -14.00
CA SER A 46 4.23 -1.61 -15.35
C SER A 46 3.18 -2.17 -16.30
N GLU A 47 2.18 -2.92 -15.81
CA GLU A 47 1.04 -3.37 -16.64
C GLU A 47 0.17 -2.18 -17.10
N LEU A 48 0.27 -1.05 -16.41
CA LEU A 48 -0.38 0.21 -16.77
C LEU A 48 0.53 1.12 -17.63
N GLY A 49 1.74 0.67 -17.99
CA GLY A 49 2.67 1.38 -18.85
C GLY A 49 3.68 2.28 -18.12
N VAL A 50 3.75 2.24 -16.79
CA VAL A 50 4.81 2.94 -16.04
C VAL A 50 6.15 2.28 -16.31
N LYS A 51 7.18 3.08 -16.58
CA LYS A 51 8.53 2.59 -16.81
C LYS A 51 9.42 2.83 -15.60
N ALA A 52 10.48 2.04 -15.48
CA ALA A 52 11.47 2.20 -14.42
C ALA A 52 12.12 3.61 -14.42
N GLU A 53 12.27 4.22 -15.59
CA GLU A 53 12.80 5.59 -15.75
C GLU A 53 11.89 6.67 -15.13
N ASP A 54 10.60 6.39 -14.95
CA ASP A 54 9.64 7.32 -14.36
C ASP A 54 9.63 7.25 -12.83
N ILE A 55 10.12 6.16 -12.22
CA ILE A 55 10.06 5.93 -10.77
C ILE A 55 10.68 7.07 -9.95
N PRO A 56 11.88 7.62 -10.28
CA PRO A 56 12.44 8.74 -9.53
C PRO A 56 11.55 9.99 -9.57
N LYS A 57 10.89 10.23 -10.71
CA LYS A 57 9.97 11.37 -10.87
C LYS A 57 8.70 11.17 -10.06
N ILE A 58 8.09 9.99 -10.14
CA ILE A 58 6.88 9.62 -9.38
C ILE A 58 7.16 9.69 -7.87
N SER A 59 8.32 9.21 -7.42
CA SER A 59 8.68 9.21 -6.00
C SER A 59 8.85 10.62 -5.44
N ALA A 60 9.19 11.60 -6.28
CA ALA A 60 9.28 13.01 -5.87
C ALA A 60 7.93 13.64 -5.51
N ASP A 61 6.82 12.99 -5.89
CA ASP A 61 5.45 13.31 -5.46
C ASP A 61 5.19 12.90 -4.00
N PHE A 62 6.18 12.37 -3.28
CA PHE A 62 6.17 12.33 -1.81
C PHE A 62 5.81 13.69 -1.17
N ARG A 63 6.04 14.80 -1.88
CA ARG A 63 5.63 16.15 -1.46
C ARG A 63 4.15 16.47 -1.63
N ASP A 64 3.34 15.52 -2.10
CA ASP A 64 1.89 15.66 -2.18
C ASP A 64 1.28 15.96 -0.81
N VAL A 65 0.19 16.74 -0.82
CA VAL A 65 -0.49 17.21 0.39
C VAL A 65 -1.10 16.07 1.23
N CYS A 66 -1.28 14.88 0.66
CA CYS A 66 -1.79 13.72 1.37
C CYS A 66 -0.70 13.00 2.18
N SER A 67 0.58 13.12 1.80
CA SER A 67 1.68 12.39 2.43
C SER A 67 1.82 12.63 3.95
N PRO A 68 1.65 13.86 4.48
CA PRO A 68 1.68 14.09 5.93
C PRO A 68 0.59 13.36 6.72
N GLY A 69 -0.48 12.89 6.08
CA GLY A 69 -1.54 12.11 6.72
C GLY A 69 -1.23 10.62 6.82
N ASN A 70 -0.13 10.13 6.24
CA ASN A 70 0.24 8.73 6.33
C ASN A 70 0.69 8.39 7.77
N PRO A 71 0.22 7.29 8.38
CA PRO A 71 0.51 6.97 9.79
C PRO A 71 1.98 6.59 10.04
N ARG A 72 2.75 6.38 8.97
CA ARG A 72 4.17 6.07 9.00
C ARG A 72 4.94 7.18 8.27
N ASP A 73 5.87 7.81 8.96
CA ASP A 73 6.81 8.73 8.31
C ASP A 73 7.56 8.01 7.19
N ALA A 74 7.71 8.71 6.07
CA ALA A 74 8.36 8.18 4.90
C ALA A 74 9.39 9.16 4.34
N THR A 75 10.28 8.64 3.51
CA THR A 75 11.26 9.42 2.77
C THR A 75 11.06 9.17 1.27
N ILE A 76 11.69 10.01 0.44
CA ILE A 76 11.64 9.83 -1.01
C ILE A 76 12.25 8.49 -1.44
N GLU A 77 13.33 8.05 -0.78
CA GLU A 77 13.98 6.76 -1.03
C GLU A 77 13.05 5.60 -0.66
N LEU A 78 12.28 5.76 0.41
CA LEU A 78 11.31 4.77 0.84
C LEU A 78 10.14 4.67 -0.16
N TYR A 79 9.61 5.80 -0.63
CA TYR A 79 8.59 5.81 -1.69
C TYR A 79 9.09 5.12 -2.96
N GLN A 80 10.33 5.41 -3.36
CA GLN A 80 10.96 4.77 -4.51
C GLN A 80 11.08 3.26 -4.35
N SER A 81 11.28 2.75 -3.14
CA SER A 81 11.34 1.30 -2.88
C SER A 81 9.98 0.59 -2.92
N LEU A 82 8.87 1.33 -2.93
CA LEU A 82 7.50 0.79 -2.95
C LEU A 82 6.90 0.67 -4.36
N MET A 83 7.57 1.22 -5.36
CA MET A 83 7.15 1.27 -6.78
C MET A 83 7.73 0.10 -7.57
#